data_AF-A0A1R3U334-F1
#
_entry.id   AF-A0A1R3U334-F1
#
_cell.length_a   1.000
_cell.length_b   1.000
_cell.length_c   1.000
_cell.angle_alpha   90.00
_cell.angle_beta   90.00
_cell.angle_gamma   90.00
#
_symmetry.space_group_name_H-M   'P 1'
#
loop_
_entity.id
_entity.type
_entity.pdbx_description
1 polymer ?
#
loop_
_entity_poly.entity_id
_entity_poly.type
_entity_poly.pdbx_seq_one_letter_code
_entity_poly.pdbx_strand_id
1 'polypeptide(L)'
;MTGGEFALFLRRVVRLAEWLLLCVVRIGWSVISFLFWGLIILSLPFARLFILLPLTFAMMGGAGAAIFFAWHGEWADVTSAVVVAIIAALLFGGYSHCAEKIDPSFGRMPPSPRWHDDEWYP
;
A
#
# COMPACT_ATOMS: atom_id res chain seq x y z
N MET A 1 50.86 -23.00 -31.52
CA MET A 1 50.08 -23.15 -30.28
C MET A 1 50.11 -24.61 -29.87
N THR A 2 50.70 -24.92 -28.72
CA THR A 2 50.72 -26.29 -28.18
C THR A 2 49.36 -26.59 -27.53
N GLY A 3 48.92 -27.85 -27.53
CA GLY A 3 47.59 -28.24 -27.05
C GLY A 3 47.27 -27.81 -25.60
N GLY A 4 48.28 -27.58 -24.77
CA GLY A 4 48.14 -27.08 -23.40
C GLY A 4 47.78 -25.58 -23.29
N GLU A 5 48.28 -24.74 -24.19
CA GLU A 5 47.96 -23.30 -24.21
C GLU A 5 46.51 -23.05 -24.64
N PHE A 6 46.02 -23.86 -25.59
CA PHE A 6 44.63 -23.81 -26.05
C PHE A 6 43.65 -24.25 -24.94
N ALA A 7 44.01 -25.27 -24.16
CA ALA A 7 43.20 -25.72 -23.02
C ALA A 7 43.12 -24.68 -21.89
N LEU A 8 44.22 -23.97 -21.61
CA LEU A 8 44.26 -22.87 -20.64
C LEU A 8 43.43 -21.66 -21.13
N PHE A 9 43.47 -21.35 -22.42
CA PHE A 9 42.65 -20.31 -23.03
C PHE A 9 41.16 -20.65 -22.92
N LEU A 10 40.75 -21.87 -23.29
CA LEU A 10 39.36 -22.34 -23.15
C LEU A 10 38.86 -22.26 -21.71
N ARG A 11 39.66 -22.67 -20.71
CA ARG A 11 39.28 -22.57 -19.30
C ARG A 11 39.06 -21.12 -18.84
N ARG A 12 39.86 -20.17 -19.34
CA ARG A 12 39.65 -18.74 -19.03
C ARG A 12 38.37 -18.20 -19.65
N VAL A 13 38.10 -18.56 -20.91
CA VAL A 13 36.88 -18.12 -21.62
C VAL A 13 35.63 -18.68 -20.94
N VAL A 14 35.61 -19.98 -20.60
CA VAL A 14 34.48 -20.60 -19.89
C VAL A 14 34.23 -19.93 -18.54
N ARG A 15 35.30 -19.67 -17.77
CA ARG A 15 35.18 -19.00 -16.47
C ARG A 15 34.66 -17.57 -16.62
N LEU A 16 35.11 -16.82 -17.63
CA LEU A 16 34.57 -15.48 -17.94
C LEU A 16 33.10 -15.53 -18.33
N ALA A 17 32.69 -16.53 -19.11
CA ALA A 17 31.29 -16.74 -19.49
C ALA A 17 30.42 -17.07 -18.27
N GLU A 18 30.88 -17.94 -17.37
CA GLU A 18 30.19 -18.24 -16.10
C GLU A 18 30.02 -16.99 -15.24
N TRP A 19 31.08 -16.18 -15.08
CA TRP A 19 31.01 -14.93 -14.33
C TRP A 19 30.02 -13.93 -14.95
N LEU A 20 30.03 -13.78 -16.27
CA LEU A 20 29.06 -12.94 -16.98
C LEU A 20 27.63 -13.43 -16.75
N LEU A 21 27.40 -14.73 -16.83
CA LEU A 21 26.07 -15.33 -16.66
C LEU A 21 25.56 -15.13 -15.22
N LEU A 22 26.41 -15.33 -14.21
CA LEU A 22 26.10 -15.05 -12.82
C LEU A 22 25.80 -13.56 -12.57
N CYS A 23 26.58 -12.66 -13.18
CA CYS A 23 26.33 -11.22 -13.10
C CYS A 23 24.98 -10.84 -13.72
N VAL A 24 24.65 -11.38 -14.90
CA VAL A 24 23.36 -11.13 -15.57
C VAL A 24 22.21 -11.64 -14.72
N VAL A 25 22.31 -12.86 -14.16
CA VAL A 25 21.29 -13.42 -13.27
C VAL A 25 21.11 -12.56 -12.03
N ARG A 26 22.21 -12.08 -11.42
CA ARG A 26 22.16 -11.26 -10.21
C ARG A 26 21.57 -9.88 -10.47
N ILE A 27 21.87 -9.27 -11.62
CA ILE A 27 21.28 -8.00 -12.05
C ILE A 27 19.78 -8.21 -12.33
N GLY A 28 19.42 -9.25 -13.08
CA GLY A 28 18.03 -9.59 -13.36
C GLY A 28 17.23 -9.79 -12.08
N TRP A 29 17.78 -10.53 -11.11
CA TRP A 29 17.15 -10.73 -9.80
C TRP A 29 16.99 -9.43 -9.01
N SER A 30 18.00 -8.57 -9.04
CA SER A 30 17.97 -7.27 -8.37
C SER A 30 16.90 -6.35 -8.98
N VAL A 31 16.76 -6.36 -10.32
CA VAL A 31 15.74 -5.60 -11.04
C VAL A 31 14.34 -6.11 -10.71
N ILE A 32 14.12 -7.44 -10.72
CA ILE A 32 12.84 -8.04 -10.34
C ILE A 32 12.47 -7.65 -8.91
N SER A 33 13.43 -7.76 -7.99
CA SER A 33 13.23 -7.36 -6.59
C SER A 33 12.89 -5.88 -6.46
N PHE A 34 13.61 -5.01 -7.19
CA PHE A 34 13.37 -3.58 -7.20
C PHE A 34 11.97 -3.23 -7.73
N LEU A 35 11.57 -3.84 -8.85
CA LEU A 35 10.23 -3.65 -9.43
C LEU A 35 9.14 -4.12 -8.47
N PHE A 36 9.33 -5.28 -7.84
CA PHE A 36 8.39 -5.83 -6.86
C PHE A 36 8.22 -4.92 -5.65
N TRP A 37 9.33 -4.50 -5.02
CA TRP A 37 9.29 -3.59 -3.88
C TRP A 37 8.76 -2.21 -4.25
N GLY A 38 9.14 -1.69 -5.42
CA GLY A 38 8.61 -0.44 -5.95
C GLY A 38 7.10 -0.49 -6.15
N LEU A 39 6.57 -1.60 -6.65
CA LEU A 39 5.14 -1.81 -6.85
C LEU A 39 4.40 -1.95 -5.52
N ILE A 40 4.99 -2.62 -4.52
CA ILE A 40 4.46 -2.66 -3.15
C ILE A 40 4.37 -1.25 -2.57
N ILE A 41 5.46 -0.48 -2.63
CA ILE A 41 5.51 0.88 -2.08
C ILE A 41 4.50 1.78 -2.79
N LEU A 42 4.40 1.67 -4.12
CA LEU A 42 3.43 2.41 -4.91
C LEU A 42 1.98 2.02 -4.56
N SER A 43 1.74 0.76 -4.17
CA SER A 43 0.42 0.25 -3.79
C SER A 43 0.00 0.59 -2.36
N LEU A 44 0.93 0.92 -1.46
CA LEU A 44 0.63 1.31 -0.07
C LEU A 44 -0.43 2.43 0.08
N PRO A 45 -0.35 3.57 -0.66
CA PRO A 45 -1.37 4.61 -0.57
C PRO A 45 -2.75 4.13 -1.07
N PHE A 46 -2.77 3.24 -2.06
CA PHE A 46 -4.01 2.65 -2.57
C PHE A 46 -4.59 1.63 -1.60
N ALA A 47 -3.76 0.82 -0.93
CA ALA A 47 -4.20 -0.13 0.09
C ALA A 47 -4.97 0.57 1.22
N ARG A 48 -4.55 1.78 1.60
CA ARG A 48 -5.27 2.62 2.57
C ARG A 48 -6.66 3.00 2.06
N LEU A 49 -6.82 3.37 0.79
CA LEU A 49 -8.12 3.64 0.18
C LEU A 49 -8.99 2.36 0.12
N PHE A 50 -8.41 1.22 -0.26
CA PHE A 50 -9.13 -0.06 -0.30
C PHE A 50 -9.65 -0.54 1.06
N ILE A 51 -9.05 -0.08 2.16
CA ILE A 51 -9.52 -0.39 3.52
C ILE A 51 -10.52 0.67 3.99
N LEU A 52 -10.16 1.96 3.94
CA LEU A 52 -10.96 3.04 4.52
C LEU A 52 -12.29 3.28 3.79
N LEU A 53 -12.30 3.12 2.47
CA LEU A 53 -13.44 3.45 1.62
C LEU A 53 -14.61 2.47 1.86
N PRO A 54 -14.44 1.13 1.81
CA PRO A 54 -15.51 0.19 2.17
C PRO A 54 -15.93 0.30 3.64
N LEU A 55 -15.01 0.61 4.55
CA LEU A 55 -15.33 0.84 5.97
C LEU A 55 -16.26 2.05 6.14
N THR A 56 -15.97 3.16 5.46
CA THR A 56 -16.83 4.36 5.45
C THR A 56 -18.20 4.07 4.85
N PHE A 57 -18.26 3.34 3.73
CA PHE A 57 -19.52 2.92 3.12
C PHE A 57 -20.32 1.98 4.02
N ALA A 58 -19.68 1.06 4.73
CA ALA A 58 -20.35 0.17 5.68
C ALA A 58 -20.92 0.93 6.87
N MET A 59 -20.22 1.95 7.38
CA MET A 59 -20.73 2.83 8.44
C MET A 59 -21.95 3.64 7.98
N MET A 60 -21.83 4.38 6.86
CA MET A 60 -22.91 5.21 6.35
C MET A 60 -24.10 4.37 5.86
N GLY A 61 -23.81 3.27 5.15
CA GLY A 61 -24.81 2.35 4.64
C GLY A 61 -25.52 1.57 5.73
N GLY A 62 -24.80 1.10 6.76
CA GLY A 62 -25.39 0.44 7.92
C GLY A 62 -26.27 1.38 8.75
N ALA A 63 -25.84 2.63 8.94
CA ALA A 63 -26.67 3.65 9.60
C ALA A 63 -27.94 3.98 8.80
N GLY A 64 -27.82 4.15 7.48
CA GLY A 64 -28.98 4.37 6.60
C GLY A 64 -29.94 3.20 6.57
N ALA A 65 -29.42 1.97 6.47
CA ALA A 65 -30.23 0.75 6.51
C ALA A 65 -30.95 0.58 7.85
N ALA A 66 -30.28 0.86 8.97
CA ALA A 66 -30.89 0.84 10.30
C ALA A 66 -32.09 1.80 10.41
N ILE A 67 -31.96 3.03 9.87
CA ILE A 67 -33.07 4.00 9.85
C ILE A 67 -34.22 3.48 8.97
N PHE A 68 -33.90 2.90 7.81
CA PHE A 68 -34.90 2.35 6.90
C PHE A 68 -35.67 1.18 7.53
N PHE A 69 -34.97 0.21 8.13
CA PHE A 69 -35.61 -0.93 8.80
C PHE A 69 -36.41 -0.49 10.04
N ALA A 70 -35.94 0.52 10.76
CA ALA A 70 -36.63 1.05 11.93
C ALA A 70 -37.96 1.71 11.55
N TRP A 71 -37.99 2.39 10.39
CA TRP A 71 -39.21 2.95 9.83
C TRP A 71 -40.24 1.87 9.48
N HIS A 72 -39.79 0.70 9.02
CA HIS A 72 -40.65 -0.43 8.62
C HIS A 72 -40.98 -1.38 9.79
N GLY A 73 -40.47 -1.12 10.99
CA GLY A 73 -40.70 -1.94 12.18
C GLY A 73 -39.93 -3.26 12.21
N GLU A 74 -38.95 -3.45 11.32
CA GLU A 74 -38.12 -4.66 11.22
C GLU A 74 -36.92 -4.60 12.18
N TRP A 75 -37.19 -4.61 13.49
CA TRP A 75 -36.19 -4.38 14.54
C TRP A 75 -35.04 -5.40 14.57
N ALA A 76 -35.25 -6.62 14.06
CA ALA A 76 -34.19 -7.63 13.93
C ALA A 76 -33.13 -7.18 12.90
N ASP A 77 -33.57 -6.63 11.77
CA ASP A 77 -32.70 -6.14 10.70
C ASP A 77 -32.06 -4.79 11.07
N VAL A 78 -32.77 -3.95 11.84
CA VAL A 78 -32.20 -2.75 12.48
C VAL A 78 -30.99 -3.12 13.33
N THR A 79 -31.15 -4.11 14.22
CA THR A 79 -30.08 -4.50 15.14
C THR A 79 -28.87 -4.99 14.37
N SER A 80 -29.09 -5.80 13.33
CA SER A 80 -28.04 -6.30 12.45
C SER A 80 -27.30 -5.17 11.72
N ALA A 81 -28.04 -4.21 11.15
CA ALA A 81 -27.47 -3.05 10.46
C ALA A 81 -26.67 -2.12 11.39
N VAL A 82 -27.17 -1.90 12.61
CA VAL A 82 -26.46 -1.11 13.65
C VAL A 82 -25.18 -1.81 14.07
N VAL A 83 -25.20 -3.13 14.28
CA VAL A 83 -24.00 -3.91 14.63
C VAL A 83 -22.94 -3.81 13.54
N VAL A 84 -23.32 -3.92 12.27
CA VAL A 84 -22.40 -3.75 11.13
C VAL A 84 -21.79 -2.34 11.13
N ALA A 85 -22.60 -1.30 11.35
CA ALA A 85 -22.12 0.09 11.41
C ALA A 85 -21.14 0.31 12.59
N ILE A 86 -21.43 -0.25 13.77
CA ILE A 86 -20.55 -0.16 14.96
C ILE A 86 -19.23 -0.87 14.73
N ILE A 87 -19.26 -2.10 14.20
CA ILE A 87 -18.04 -2.86 13.91
C ILE A 87 -17.18 -2.11 12.89
N ALA A 88 -17.79 -1.57 11.84
CA ALA A 88 -17.09 -0.76 10.85
C ALA A 88 -16.47 0.51 11.48
N ALA A 89 -17.18 1.19 12.39
CA ALA A 89 -16.66 2.34 13.12
C ALA A 89 -15.48 1.98 14.03
N LEU A 90 -15.55 0.86 14.74
CA LEU A 90 -14.45 0.38 15.60
C LEU A 90 -13.20 0.04 14.78
N LEU A 91 -13.36 -0.66 13.66
CA LEU A 91 -12.25 -1.00 12.77
C LEU A 91 -11.60 0.24 12.15
N PHE A 92 -12.41 1.21 11.73
CA PHE A 92 -11.91 2.48 11.18
C PHE A 92 -11.20 3.33 12.24
N GLY A 93 -11.76 3.43 13.44
CA GLY A 93 -11.15 4.13 14.57
C GLY A 93 -9.85 3.47 15.02
N GLY A 94 -9.83 2.14 15.12
CA GLY A 94 -8.62 1.37 15.46
C GLY A 94 -7.51 1.53 14.42
N TYR A 95 -7.85 1.44 13.13
CA TYR A 95 -6.89 1.70 12.06
C TYR A 95 -6.35 3.13 12.11
N SER A 96 -7.22 4.12 12.30
CA SER A 96 -6.83 5.54 12.41
C SER A 96 -5.91 5.79 13.59
N HIS A 97 -6.20 5.17 14.75
CA HIS A 97 -5.36 5.27 15.95
C HIS A 97 -3.97 4.64 15.76
N CYS A 98 -3.91 3.44 15.17
CA CYS A 98 -2.63 2.80 14.85
C CYS A 98 -1.81 3.63 13.88
N ALA A 99 -2.48 4.23 12.89
CA ALA A 99 -1.80 4.98 11.86
C ALA A 99 -1.33 6.37 12.33
N GLU A 100 -2.07 7.05 13.22
CA GLU A 100 -1.61 8.28 13.88
C GLU A 100 -0.35 8.05 14.72
N LYS A 101 -0.19 6.86 15.31
CA LYS A 101 1.05 6.48 16.04
C LYS A 101 2.25 6.26 15.14
N ILE A 102 2.03 5.83 13.89
CA ILE A 102 3.10 5.58 12.92
C ILE A 102 3.46 6.87 12.18
N ASP A 103 2.47 7.70 11.88
CA ASP A 103 2.61 8.99 11.22
C ASP A 103 1.73 10.05 11.92
N PRO A 104 2.32 10.98 12.70
CA PRO A 104 1.57 12.02 13.39
C PRO A 104 0.92 13.05 12.45
N SER A 105 1.19 12.98 11.15
CA SER A 105 0.53 13.80 10.13
C SER A 105 -0.68 13.12 9.47
N PHE A 106 -1.00 11.88 9.84
CA PHE A 106 -1.98 10.99 9.18
C PHE A 106 -3.41 11.56 9.06
N GLY A 107 -3.77 12.54 9.89
CA GLY A 107 -5.06 13.23 9.88
C GLY A 107 -4.98 14.76 9.79
N ARG A 108 -3.78 15.33 9.60
CA ARG A 108 -3.65 16.78 9.42
C ARG A 108 -4.08 17.14 8.01
N MET A 109 -5.01 18.09 7.90
CA MET A 109 -5.30 18.72 6.62
C MET A 109 -3.97 19.28 6.10
N PRO A 110 -3.57 18.95 4.84
CA PRO A 110 -2.35 19.52 4.30
C PRO A 110 -2.47 21.04 4.40
N PRO A 111 -1.42 21.73 4.89
CA PRO A 111 -1.46 23.18 5.02
C PRO A 111 -1.90 23.76 3.67
N SER A 112 -2.83 24.73 3.71
CA SER A 112 -3.29 25.39 2.50
C SER A 112 -2.07 25.83 1.70
N PRO A 113 -2.00 25.51 0.41
CA PRO A 113 -0.81 25.81 -0.37
C PRO A 113 -0.63 27.34 -0.38
N ARG A 114 0.46 27.81 0.24
CA ARG A 114 0.76 29.23 0.53
C ARG A 114 1.05 30.10 -0.70
N TRP A 115 0.66 29.69 -1.91
CA TRP A 115 0.80 30.55 -3.09
C TRP A 115 -0.20 31.71 -3.09
N HIS A 116 -1.15 31.73 -2.15
CA HIS A 116 -2.12 32.80 -1.99
C HIS A 116 -1.81 33.75 -0.82
N ASP A 117 -0.74 33.47 -0.07
CA ASP A 117 -0.26 34.36 1.00
C ASP A 117 0.68 35.39 0.37
N ASP A 118 0.12 36.27 -0.46
CA ASP A 118 0.74 37.53 -0.91
C ASP A 118 0.84 38.57 0.22
N GLU A 119 0.77 38.14 1.48
CA GLU A 119 1.26 38.93 2.62
C GLU A 119 2.74 38.60 2.82
N TRP A 120 3.51 39.01 1.81
CA TRP A 120 4.70 39.80 2.08
C TRP A 120 4.34 40.91 3.09
N TYR A 121 5.21 41.09 4.08
CA TYR A 121 5.46 42.26 4.95
C TYR A 121 5.31 42.01 6.46
N PRO A 122 6.21 42.56 7.30
CA PRO A 122 7.32 43.48 7.02
C PRO A 122 8.74 42.90 7.12
#